data_AF-A0A7C6E9B0-F1
#
_entry.id   AF-A0A7C6E9B0-F1
#
_cell.length_a   1.000
_cell.length_b   1.000
_cell.length_c   1.000
_cell.angle_alpha   90.00
_cell.angle_beta   90.00
_cell.angle_gamma   90.00
#
_symmetry.space_group_name_H-M   'P 1'
#
loop_
_entity.id
_entity.type
_entity.pdbx_description
1 polymer ?
#
loop_
_entity_poly.entity_id
_entity_poly.type
_entity_poly.pdbx_seq_one_letter_code
_entity_poly.pdbx_strand_id
1 'polypeptide(L)'
;MEPAMVNVKYAAVDVSYLAPKEKVTEEEMKEFYDAHPQSFQMPAMYELAHILIKPKGNSKQDLQEAQKKAEEIYKQLTPNNFGQLAQQYSDDPYSGPKGGVLGWLHPAMFKPDSTFTKVAFSLKKGEISKPFETQLGYEIVYLMDTKPAKTVSFDEAKPYIEKILQAQKAQDNLFRESKRIALMIKSPSDFDKVCKQEGLKVHETGLIAINSDTLPQNILQKAYEATINTLLGPDEVKVNNNPAYLIYETVEKKNPYLPDFDKIKDKVVKAYTKYKAKVLAKEAFSQAIVKKPLDLEKIAAQYGLTIQTTPMFSKMNPDPNFTCFNKPENIDFIFKQSVGFVGVCSANSDNYIYRIVDKKADMNIFEQYKNQLKTQMKDEEVNKSLDNLLKTLKANTKIVINPRIVNESANQ
;
A
#
# COMPACT_ATOMS: atom_id res chain seq x y z
N MET A 1 -5.87 -5.61 -34.83
CA MET A 1 -5.24 -6.93 -34.90
C MET A 1 -5.68 -7.68 -33.66
N GLU A 2 -6.30 -8.84 -33.82
CA GLU A 2 -6.53 -9.72 -32.67
C GLU A 2 -5.19 -10.30 -32.24
N PRO A 3 -4.95 -10.44 -30.92
CA PRO A 3 -3.67 -10.87 -30.40
C PRO A 3 -3.40 -12.34 -30.72
N ALA A 4 -2.13 -12.75 -30.60
CA ALA A 4 -1.77 -14.16 -30.57
C ALA A 4 -2.41 -14.81 -29.33
N MET A 5 -2.96 -16.00 -29.50
CA MET A 5 -3.61 -16.74 -28.42
C MET A 5 -3.02 -18.14 -28.28
N VAL A 6 -3.03 -18.64 -27.05
CA VAL A 6 -2.52 -19.97 -26.68
C VAL A 6 -3.44 -20.60 -25.64
N ASN A 7 -3.64 -21.91 -25.74
CA ASN A 7 -4.27 -22.74 -24.73
C ASN A 7 -3.19 -23.60 -24.07
N VAL A 8 -3.02 -23.44 -22.76
CA VAL A 8 -1.99 -24.10 -21.97
C VAL A 8 -2.65 -25.04 -20.97
N LYS A 9 -2.27 -26.31 -21.01
CA LYS A 9 -2.57 -27.27 -19.95
C LYS A 9 -1.37 -27.33 -19.01
N TYR A 10 -1.59 -27.19 -17.71
CA TYR A 10 -0.50 -27.08 -16.73
C TYR A 10 -0.85 -27.72 -15.38
N ALA A 11 0.21 -28.04 -14.64
CA ALA A 11 0.16 -28.44 -13.25
C ALA A 11 1.22 -27.66 -12.46
N ALA A 12 0.87 -27.21 -11.26
CA ALA A 12 1.77 -26.47 -10.38
C ALA A 12 2.28 -27.38 -9.27
N VAL A 13 3.60 -27.47 -9.14
CA VAL A 13 4.28 -28.09 -7.99
C VAL A 13 4.65 -26.96 -7.04
N ASP A 14 3.93 -26.83 -5.94
CA ASP A 14 4.15 -25.80 -4.93
C ASP A 14 4.43 -26.41 -3.54
N VAL A 15 4.83 -25.55 -2.58
CA VAL A 15 5.15 -25.97 -1.21
C VAL A 15 3.95 -26.60 -0.51
N SER A 16 2.73 -26.15 -0.79
CA SER A 16 1.52 -26.68 -0.13
C SER A 16 1.20 -28.09 -0.61
N TYR A 17 1.47 -28.38 -1.88
CA TYR A 17 1.38 -29.73 -2.45
C TYR A 17 2.47 -30.67 -1.90
N LEU A 18 3.70 -30.17 -1.72
CA LEU A 18 4.85 -31.00 -1.37
C LEU A 18 5.02 -31.21 0.15
N ALA A 19 4.78 -30.20 0.99
CA ALA A 19 5.02 -30.26 2.43
C ALA A 19 4.37 -31.47 3.15
N PRO A 20 3.10 -31.85 2.89
CA PRO A 20 2.50 -33.01 3.54
C PRO A 20 3.15 -34.35 3.16
N LYS A 21 3.97 -34.38 2.10
CA LYS A 21 4.68 -35.57 1.61
C LYS A 21 6.10 -35.67 2.17
N GLU A 22 6.61 -34.58 2.73
CA GLU A 22 7.94 -34.53 3.32
C GLU A 22 7.96 -35.31 4.65
N LYS A 23 8.99 -36.14 4.80
CA LYS A 23 9.19 -36.92 6.02
C LYS A 23 10.07 -36.11 6.96
N VAL A 24 9.60 -35.94 8.18
CA VAL A 24 10.35 -35.30 9.27
C VAL A 24 10.50 -36.31 10.40
N THR A 25 11.73 -36.49 10.87
CA THR A 25 12.03 -37.41 11.97
C THR A 25 11.88 -36.70 13.31
N GLU A 26 11.67 -37.46 14.38
CA GLU A 26 11.61 -36.90 15.74
C GLU A 26 12.94 -36.27 16.18
N GLU A 27 14.07 -36.80 15.68
CA GLU A 27 15.41 -36.24 15.91
C GLU A 27 15.52 -34.82 15.32
N GLU A 28 15.13 -34.62 14.06
CA GLU A 28 15.13 -33.29 13.43
C GLU A 28 14.18 -32.31 14.15
N MET A 29 13.02 -32.79 14.60
CA MET A 29 12.10 -31.96 15.39
C MET A 29 12.72 -31.54 16.71
N LYS A 30 13.45 -32.45 17.36
CA LYS A 30 14.11 -32.19 18.65
C LYS A 30 15.27 -31.21 18.47
N GLU A 31 16.10 -31.39 17.45
CA GLU A 31 17.17 -30.45 17.10
C GLU A 31 16.61 -29.05 16.83
N PHE A 32 15.50 -28.94 16.08
CA PHE A 32 14.84 -27.66 15.83
C PHE A 32 14.34 -27.03 17.14
N TYR A 33 13.72 -27.82 18.02
CA TYR A 33 13.24 -27.35 19.33
C TYR A 33 14.38 -26.80 20.19
N ASP A 34 15.48 -27.56 20.30
CA ASP A 34 16.63 -27.22 21.12
C ASP A 34 17.41 -26.02 20.56
N ALA A 35 17.44 -25.84 19.24
CA ALA A 35 18.09 -24.71 18.57
C ALA A 35 17.27 -23.41 18.63
N HIS A 36 15.95 -23.47 18.86
CA HIS A 36 15.06 -22.30 18.85
C HIS A 36 14.29 -22.11 20.16
N PRO A 37 14.95 -22.07 21.33
CA PRO A 37 14.27 -22.04 22.63
C PRO A 37 13.34 -20.84 22.79
N GLN A 38 13.68 -19.69 22.19
CA GLN A 38 12.87 -18.48 22.22
C GLN A 38 11.53 -18.63 21.48
N SER A 39 11.47 -19.45 20.43
CA SER A 39 10.24 -19.70 19.65
C SER A 39 9.20 -20.50 20.43
N PHE A 40 9.61 -21.18 21.51
CA PHE A 40 8.75 -22.00 22.35
C PHE A 40 8.53 -21.38 23.74
N GLN A 41 8.99 -20.15 23.97
CA GLN A 41 8.68 -19.41 25.18
C GLN A 41 7.37 -18.64 24.99
N MET A 42 6.34 -19.06 25.72
CA MET A 42 5.17 -18.22 25.93
C MET A 42 5.50 -17.25 27.06
N PRO A 43 5.52 -15.95 26.80
CA PRO A 43 5.86 -15.01 27.84
C PRO A 43 4.73 -14.83 28.85
N ALA A 44 5.04 -14.20 29.98
CA ALA A 44 4.03 -13.89 30.98
C ALA A 44 3.00 -12.88 30.44
N MET A 45 1.72 -13.14 30.70
CA MET A 45 0.62 -12.26 30.31
C MET A 45 -0.07 -11.74 31.56
N TYR A 46 -0.48 -10.47 31.53
CA TYR A 46 -1.11 -9.79 32.65
C TYR A 46 -2.43 -9.21 32.18
N GLU A 47 -3.52 -9.51 32.89
CA GLU A 47 -4.80 -8.88 32.65
C GLU A 47 -4.91 -7.62 33.50
N LEU A 48 -4.88 -6.46 32.84
CA LEU A 48 -4.81 -5.16 33.50
C LEU A 48 -6.08 -4.35 33.25
N ALA A 49 -6.45 -3.56 34.25
CA ALA A 49 -7.37 -2.44 34.09
C ALA A 49 -6.72 -1.16 34.65
N HIS A 50 -7.11 0.01 34.14
CA HIS A 50 -6.60 1.29 34.64
C HIS A 50 -7.66 2.39 34.68
N ILE A 51 -7.41 3.39 35.54
CA ILE A 51 -8.15 4.64 35.60
C ILE A 51 -7.14 5.77 35.40
N LEU A 52 -7.27 6.49 34.28
CA LEU A 52 -6.54 7.71 34.00
C LEU A 52 -7.33 8.94 34.45
N ILE A 53 -6.69 9.85 35.18
CA ILE A 53 -7.19 11.19 35.53
C ILE A 53 -6.27 12.24 34.93
N LYS A 54 -6.76 12.97 33.92
CA LYS A 54 -6.00 14.01 33.23
C LYS A 54 -6.08 15.33 34.01
N PRO A 55 -4.97 16.07 34.16
CA PRO A 55 -5.04 17.44 34.63
C PRO A 55 -5.73 18.32 33.58
N LYS A 56 -6.46 19.35 34.02
CA LYS A 56 -7.15 20.29 33.12
C LYS A 56 -6.19 21.19 32.35
N GLY A 57 -4.95 21.29 32.81
CA GLY A 57 -3.88 22.10 32.25
C GLY A 57 -2.53 21.74 32.87
N ASN A 58 -1.50 22.52 32.55
CA ASN A 58 -0.13 22.27 33.02
C ASN A 58 0.23 23.08 34.27
N SER A 59 -0.74 23.76 34.90
CA SER A 59 -0.45 24.54 36.10
C SER A 59 -0.21 23.62 37.31
N LYS A 60 0.55 24.09 38.29
CA LYS A 60 0.76 23.35 39.54
C LYS A 60 -0.57 23.04 40.25
N GLN A 61 -1.54 23.94 40.15
CA GLN A 61 -2.86 23.75 40.71
C GLN A 61 -3.62 22.62 39.97
N ASP A 62 -3.60 22.60 38.64
CA ASP A 62 -4.27 21.56 37.85
C ASP A 62 -3.71 20.16 38.13
N LEU A 63 -2.39 20.04 38.30
CA LEU A 63 -1.73 18.79 38.66
C LEU A 63 -2.13 18.34 40.08
N GLN A 64 -2.19 19.26 41.03
CA GLN A 64 -2.64 18.96 42.40
C GLN A 64 -4.13 18.56 42.45
N GLU A 65 -4.97 19.18 41.63
CA GLU A 65 -6.39 18.81 41.52
C GLU A 65 -6.55 17.40 40.93
N ALA A 66 -5.79 17.06 39.88
CA ALA A 66 -5.79 15.71 39.31
C ALA A 66 -5.31 14.65 40.31
N GLN A 67 -4.22 14.94 41.04
CA GLN A 67 -3.72 14.08 42.11
C GLN A 67 -4.79 13.83 43.18
N LYS A 68 -5.39 14.91 43.70
CA LYS A 68 -6.40 14.83 44.76
C LYS A 68 -7.61 14.02 44.30
N LYS A 69 -8.08 14.23 43.06
CA LYS A 69 -9.17 13.46 42.48
C LYS A 69 -8.81 11.97 42.37
N ALA A 70 -7.61 11.64 41.91
CA ALA A 70 -7.15 10.25 41.85
C ALA A 70 -7.08 9.60 43.25
N GLU A 71 -6.61 10.33 44.27
CA GLU A 71 -6.59 9.87 45.66
C GLU A 71 -7.99 9.65 46.25
N GLU A 72 -8.95 10.52 45.94
CA GLU A 72 -10.36 10.39 46.36
C GLU A 72 -11.03 9.16 45.73
N ILE A 73 -10.74 8.89 44.45
CA ILE A 73 -11.22 7.69 43.76
C ILE A 73 -10.57 6.45 44.36
N TYR A 74 -9.24 6.46 44.56
CA TYR A 74 -8.49 5.34 45.14
C TYR A 74 -9.02 4.89 46.50
N LYS A 75 -9.42 5.81 47.38
CA LYS A 75 -10.00 5.49 48.69
C LYS A 75 -11.30 4.68 48.63
N GLN A 76 -12.00 4.74 47.49
CA GLN A 76 -13.26 4.03 47.26
C GLN A 76 -13.07 2.75 46.44
N LEU A 77 -11.89 2.55 45.85
CA LEU A 77 -11.63 1.44 44.95
C LEU A 77 -11.51 0.12 45.69
N THR A 78 -12.19 -0.88 45.14
CA THR A 78 -12.09 -2.28 45.45
C THR A 78 -12.06 -3.06 44.14
N PRO A 79 -11.55 -4.30 44.12
CA PRO A 79 -11.61 -5.13 42.91
C PRO A 79 -13.01 -5.23 42.29
N ASN A 80 -14.06 -5.23 43.11
CA ASN A 80 -15.45 -5.41 42.66
C ASN A 80 -16.07 -4.16 42.03
N ASN A 81 -15.61 -2.96 42.36
CA ASN A 81 -16.18 -1.70 41.84
C ASN A 81 -15.23 -0.94 40.91
N PHE A 82 -14.02 -1.46 40.65
CA PHE A 82 -13.02 -0.82 39.79
C PHE A 82 -13.60 -0.42 38.43
N GLY A 83 -14.30 -1.36 37.77
CA GLY A 83 -14.89 -1.10 36.45
C GLY A 83 -15.95 0.00 36.45
N GLN A 84 -16.78 0.08 37.50
CA GLN A 84 -17.79 1.13 37.61
C GLN A 84 -17.15 2.51 37.80
N LEU A 85 -16.16 2.60 38.69
CA LEU A 85 -15.44 3.85 38.93
C LEU A 85 -14.59 4.26 37.72
N ALA A 86 -14.03 3.30 36.98
CA ALA A 86 -13.34 3.57 35.73
C ALA A 86 -14.28 4.15 34.66
N GLN A 87 -15.47 3.60 34.50
CA GLN A 87 -16.49 4.14 33.57
C GLN A 87 -16.93 5.54 33.93
N GLN A 88 -17.05 5.83 35.23
CA GLN A 88 -17.53 7.11 35.71
C GLN A 88 -16.45 8.21 35.67
N TYR A 89 -15.20 7.86 35.95
CA TYR A 89 -14.18 8.86 36.25
C TYR A 89 -12.95 8.84 35.33
N SER A 90 -12.73 7.78 34.56
CA SER A 90 -11.52 7.70 33.74
C SER A 90 -11.62 8.59 32.50
N ASP A 91 -10.58 9.37 32.29
CA ASP A 91 -10.36 10.24 31.12
C ASP A 91 -9.66 9.49 29.96
N ASP A 92 -9.50 8.16 30.05
CA ASP A 92 -9.07 7.32 28.92
C ASP A 92 -10.27 6.98 28.02
N PRO A 93 -10.32 7.52 26.79
CA PRO A 93 -11.47 7.34 25.91
C PRO A 93 -11.67 5.90 25.43
N TYR A 94 -10.64 5.05 25.52
CA TYR A 94 -10.71 3.68 25.00
C TYR A 94 -11.13 2.65 26.05
N SER A 95 -10.45 2.61 27.19
CA SER A 95 -10.72 1.61 28.22
C SER A 95 -11.73 2.12 29.26
N GLY A 96 -11.81 3.44 29.52
CA GLY A 96 -12.73 4.02 30.50
C GLY A 96 -14.16 3.50 30.35
N PRO A 97 -14.82 3.66 29.18
CA PRO A 97 -16.17 3.11 28.93
C PRO A 97 -16.30 1.59 29.11
N LYS A 98 -15.19 0.85 29.03
CA LYS A 98 -15.10 -0.61 29.20
C LYS A 98 -14.64 -1.01 30.61
N GLY A 99 -14.80 -0.13 31.59
CA GLY A 99 -14.41 -0.40 32.97
C GLY A 99 -12.90 -0.35 33.20
N GLY A 100 -12.17 0.41 32.38
CA GLY A 100 -10.72 0.55 32.45
C GLY A 100 -9.96 -0.66 31.91
N VAL A 101 -10.63 -1.70 31.43
CA VAL A 101 -9.99 -2.97 31.04
C VAL A 101 -9.13 -2.81 29.79
N LEU A 102 -7.85 -3.14 29.93
CA LEU A 102 -6.86 -3.18 28.86
C LEU A 102 -6.72 -4.58 28.23
N GLY A 103 -7.18 -5.62 28.93
CA GLY A 103 -7.12 -7.01 28.51
C GLY A 103 -5.80 -7.69 28.86
N TRP A 104 -5.54 -8.84 28.23
CA TRP A 104 -4.31 -9.61 28.40
C TRP A 104 -3.15 -8.98 27.64
N LEU A 105 -2.16 -8.49 28.36
CA LEU A 105 -1.02 -7.77 27.79
C LEU A 105 0.30 -8.42 28.17
N HIS A 106 1.23 -8.35 27.22
CA HIS A 106 2.63 -8.73 27.40
C HIS A 106 3.47 -7.47 27.75
N PRO A 107 4.42 -7.53 28.69
CA PRO A 107 5.23 -6.37 29.06
C PRO A 107 5.93 -5.66 27.89
N ALA A 108 6.36 -6.38 26.85
CA ALA A 108 7.00 -5.77 25.68
C ALA A 108 6.04 -4.96 24.77
N MET A 109 4.74 -4.98 25.04
CA MET A 109 3.77 -4.11 24.36
C MET A 109 3.83 -2.67 24.86
N PHE A 110 4.47 -2.44 26.01
CA PHE A 110 4.60 -1.12 26.60
C PHE A 110 5.99 -0.53 26.40
N LYS A 111 6.09 0.80 26.52
CA LYS A 111 7.38 1.47 26.54
C LYS A 111 8.23 0.94 27.72
N PRO A 112 9.46 0.45 27.45
CA PRO A 112 10.36 0.01 28.52
C PRO A 112 10.56 1.11 29.56
N ASP A 113 10.66 0.72 30.83
CA ASP A 113 10.98 1.59 31.96
C ASP A 113 10.04 2.77 32.23
N SER A 114 8.85 2.78 31.63
CA SER A 114 7.81 3.75 31.95
C SER A 114 7.34 3.62 33.41
N THR A 115 6.87 4.70 34.01
CA THR A 115 6.29 4.65 35.36
C THR A 115 5.12 3.67 35.41
N PHE A 116 4.30 3.64 34.34
CA PHE A 116 3.19 2.71 34.21
C PHE A 116 3.64 1.26 34.32
N THR A 117 4.59 0.84 33.49
CA THR A 117 5.06 -0.56 33.48
C THR A 117 5.71 -0.96 34.79
N LYS A 118 6.48 -0.06 35.42
CA LYS A 118 7.09 -0.31 36.73
C LYS A 118 6.03 -0.57 37.81
N VAL A 119 4.94 0.18 37.81
CA VAL A 119 3.87 -0.01 38.80
C VAL A 119 3.03 -1.22 38.42
N ALA A 120 2.46 -1.27 37.22
CA ALA A 120 1.54 -2.30 36.76
C ALA A 120 2.10 -3.73 36.93
N PHE A 121 3.38 -3.95 36.61
CA PHE A 121 4.01 -5.27 36.71
C PHE A 121 4.65 -5.57 38.07
N SER A 122 4.64 -4.62 39.02
CA SER A 122 5.02 -4.86 40.42
C SER A 122 3.85 -5.37 41.28
N LEU A 123 2.62 -5.20 40.80
CA LEU A 123 1.41 -5.60 41.50
C LEU A 123 1.30 -7.13 41.60
N LYS A 124 0.64 -7.61 42.66
CA LYS A 124 0.18 -9.00 42.76
C LYS A 124 -1.20 -9.14 42.14
N LYS A 125 -1.56 -10.36 41.72
CA LYS A 125 -2.92 -10.66 41.26
C LYS A 125 -3.94 -10.21 42.31
N GLY A 126 -4.95 -9.44 41.88
CA GLY A 126 -5.98 -8.88 42.75
C GLY A 126 -5.62 -7.51 43.33
N GLU A 127 -4.42 -6.99 43.12
CA GLU A 127 -3.94 -5.75 43.74
C GLU A 127 -4.23 -4.51 42.87
N ILE A 128 -4.60 -3.41 43.54
CA ILE A 128 -4.81 -2.09 42.96
C ILE A 128 -3.68 -1.18 43.42
N SER A 129 -3.00 -0.52 42.49
CA SER A 129 -1.92 0.42 42.80
C SER A 129 -2.43 1.66 43.52
N LYS A 130 -1.57 2.31 44.29
CA LYS A 130 -1.81 3.72 44.65
C LYS A 130 -1.82 4.59 43.38
N PRO A 131 -2.44 5.78 43.40
CA PRO A 131 -2.30 6.74 42.31
C PRO A 131 -0.83 7.11 42.09
N PHE A 132 -0.40 7.13 40.83
CA PHE A 132 0.95 7.54 40.45
C PHE A 132 0.92 8.41 39.20
N GLU A 133 1.92 9.26 39.03
CA GLU A 133 2.00 10.20 37.91
C GLU A 133 2.66 9.53 36.69
N THR A 134 2.06 9.73 35.53
CA THR A 134 2.60 9.39 34.21
C THR A 134 2.59 10.64 33.32
N GLN A 135 3.09 10.50 32.08
CA GLN A 135 3.02 11.58 31.10
C GLN A 135 1.59 11.94 30.69
N LEU A 136 0.61 11.08 30.99
CA LEU A 136 -0.79 11.28 30.64
C LEU A 136 -1.61 11.91 31.78
N GLY A 137 -1.10 11.93 33.01
CA GLY A 137 -1.80 12.37 34.20
C GLY A 137 -1.58 11.43 35.37
N TYR A 138 -2.57 11.32 36.26
CA TYR A 138 -2.52 10.36 37.37
C TYR A 138 -3.24 9.08 36.99
N GLU A 139 -2.58 7.94 37.22
CA GLU A 139 -3.10 6.64 36.88
C GLU A 139 -3.22 5.75 38.13
N ILE A 140 -4.24 4.89 38.09
CA ILE A 140 -4.47 3.83 39.06
C ILE A 140 -4.61 2.54 38.26
N VAL A 141 -3.81 1.52 38.59
CA VAL A 141 -3.79 0.25 37.85
C VAL A 141 -4.30 -0.87 38.74
N TYR A 142 -5.10 -1.77 38.16
CA TYR A 142 -5.57 -2.99 38.78
C TYR A 142 -5.04 -4.19 38.01
N LEU A 143 -4.31 -5.07 38.70
CA LEU A 143 -3.90 -6.35 38.16
C LEU A 143 -4.97 -7.42 38.44
N MET A 144 -5.77 -7.72 37.43
CA MET A 144 -6.91 -8.64 37.54
C MET A 144 -6.45 -10.10 37.62
N ASP A 145 -5.56 -10.49 36.69
CA ASP A 145 -5.06 -11.87 36.60
C ASP A 145 -3.65 -11.92 35.96
N THR A 146 -2.95 -13.02 36.17
CA THR A 146 -1.63 -13.30 35.59
C THR A 146 -1.56 -14.71 35.02
N LYS A 147 -0.89 -14.85 33.88
CA LYS A 147 -0.44 -16.13 33.33
C LYS A 147 1.09 -16.11 33.34
N PRO A 148 1.75 -17.04 34.06
CA PRO A 148 3.20 -17.07 34.12
C PRO A 148 3.77 -17.38 32.73
N ALA A 149 5.02 -16.95 32.52
CA ALA A 149 5.78 -17.42 31.37
C ALA A 149 5.88 -18.95 31.45
N LYS A 150 5.68 -19.62 30.31
CA LYS A 150 5.86 -21.07 30.21
C LYS A 150 6.61 -21.41 28.95
N THR A 151 7.47 -22.40 29.04
CA THR A 151 8.04 -23.04 27.86
C THR A 151 7.05 -24.09 27.39
N VAL A 152 6.60 -24.00 26.14
CA VAL A 152 5.80 -25.04 25.47
C VAL A 152 6.67 -26.28 25.42
N SER A 153 6.20 -27.41 25.95
CA SER A 153 7.02 -28.63 25.96
C SER A 153 7.27 -29.14 24.54
N PHE A 154 8.32 -29.95 24.37
CA PHE A 154 8.59 -30.58 23.08
C PHE A 154 7.37 -31.35 22.56
N ASP A 155 6.70 -32.13 23.41
CA ASP A 155 5.51 -32.90 23.01
C ASP A 155 4.34 -32.01 22.57
N GLU A 156 4.13 -30.86 23.23
CA GLU A 156 3.13 -29.87 22.81
C GLU A 156 3.53 -29.17 21.50
N ALA A 157 4.83 -28.95 21.27
CA ALA A 157 5.36 -28.26 20.11
C ALA A 157 5.50 -29.15 18.85
N LYS A 158 5.58 -30.49 19.01
CA LYS A 158 5.79 -31.47 17.92
C LYS A 158 4.95 -31.20 16.66
N PRO A 159 3.60 -31.06 16.73
CA PRO A 159 2.79 -30.87 15.53
C PRO A 159 3.06 -29.55 14.80
N TYR A 160 3.53 -28.54 15.53
CA TYR A 160 3.89 -27.23 14.96
C TYR A 160 5.27 -27.30 14.29
N ILE A 161 6.24 -27.91 14.96
CA ILE A 161 7.59 -28.11 14.44
C ILE A 161 7.56 -28.98 13.17
N GLU A 162 6.78 -30.07 13.19
CA GLU A 162 6.62 -30.95 12.03
C GLU A 162 6.19 -30.16 10.80
N LYS A 163 5.18 -29.30 10.92
CA LYS A 163 4.70 -28.45 9.82
C LYS A 163 5.76 -27.46 9.32
N ILE A 164 6.52 -26.85 10.21
CA ILE A 164 7.61 -25.94 9.84
C ILE A 164 8.66 -26.70 9.02
N LEU A 165 9.13 -27.82 9.56
CA LEU A 165 10.18 -28.61 8.92
C LEU A 165 9.70 -29.25 7.60
N GLN A 166 8.44 -29.67 7.52
CA GLN A 166 7.81 -30.13 6.28
C GLN A 166 7.79 -29.02 5.23
N ALA A 167 7.39 -27.81 5.60
CA ALA A 167 7.38 -26.67 4.67
C ALA A 167 8.80 -26.28 4.22
N GLN A 168 9.76 -26.27 5.14
CA GLN A 168 11.16 -25.99 4.84
C GLN A 168 11.75 -27.02 3.88
N LYS A 169 11.63 -28.32 4.20
CA LYS A 169 12.10 -29.40 3.33
C LYS A 169 11.43 -29.38 1.96
N ALA A 170 10.12 -29.11 1.92
CA ALA A 170 9.40 -28.99 0.67
C ALA A 170 9.94 -27.83 -0.17
N GLN A 171 10.25 -26.70 0.45
CA GLN A 171 10.87 -25.58 -0.25
C GLN A 171 12.26 -25.94 -0.79
N ASP A 172 13.10 -26.60 0.00
CA ASP A 172 14.45 -27.04 -0.40
C ASP A 172 14.40 -28.08 -1.53
N ASN A 173 13.41 -28.97 -1.51
CA ASN A 173 13.24 -30.04 -2.49
C ASN A 173 12.40 -29.63 -3.71
N LEU A 174 11.79 -28.45 -3.70
CA LEU A 174 10.73 -28.06 -4.64
C LEU A 174 11.13 -28.23 -6.10
N PHE A 175 12.32 -27.72 -6.47
CA PHE A 175 12.84 -27.83 -7.84
C PHE A 175 13.20 -29.28 -8.22
N ARG A 176 13.75 -30.05 -7.28
CA ARG A 176 14.13 -31.44 -7.52
C ARG A 176 12.90 -32.29 -7.80
N GLU A 177 11.85 -32.13 -7.01
CA GLU A 177 10.60 -32.88 -7.15
C GLU A 177 9.81 -32.44 -8.39
N SER A 178 9.76 -31.14 -8.70
CA SER A 178 9.14 -30.68 -9.96
C SER A 178 9.84 -31.25 -11.18
N LYS A 179 11.18 -31.32 -11.16
CA LYS A 179 11.97 -31.96 -12.23
C LYS A 179 11.75 -33.46 -12.28
N ARG A 180 11.67 -34.17 -11.14
CA ARG A 180 11.35 -35.60 -11.11
C ARG A 180 10.01 -35.89 -11.78
N ILE A 181 8.98 -35.12 -11.43
CA ILE A 181 7.62 -35.27 -11.99
C ILE A 181 7.64 -34.97 -13.49
N ALA A 182 8.29 -33.89 -13.92
CA ALA A 182 8.42 -33.57 -15.34
C ALA A 182 9.13 -34.69 -16.12
N LEU A 183 10.17 -35.30 -15.54
CA LEU A 183 10.89 -36.42 -16.16
C LEU A 183 10.06 -37.71 -16.24
N MET A 184 8.98 -37.86 -15.48
CA MET A 184 8.07 -39.01 -15.60
C MET A 184 7.13 -38.88 -16.80
N ILE A 185 6.90 -37.67 -17.30
CA ILE A 185 6.07 -37.40 -18.48
C ILE A 185 6.94 -37.64 -19.72
N LYS A 186 6.86 -38.84 -20.30
CA LYS A 186 7.69 -39.24 -21.45
C LYS A 186 7.07 -38.87 -22.79
N SER A 187 5.75 -38.76 -22.82
CA SER A 187 4.97 -38.33 -23.97
C SER A 187 3.85 -37.39 -23.52
N PRO A 188 3.26 -36.60 -24.44
CA PRO A 188 2.19 -35.67 -24.07
C PRO A 188 0.96 -36.38 -23.49
N SER A 189 0.65 -37.58 -23.98
CA SER A 189 -0.40 -38.44 -23.44
C SER A 189 -0.17 -38.89 -21.99
N ASP A 190 1.04 -38.80 -21.47
CA ASP A 190 1.36 -39.15 -20.08
C ASP A 190 1.03 -38.03 -19.09
N PHE A 191 0.82 -36.78 -19.56
CA PHE A 191 0.70 -35.61 -18.69
C PHE A 191 -0.40 -35.80 -17.63
N ASP A 192 -1.64 -36.04 -18.08
CA ASP A 192 -2.81 -36.22 -17.21
C ASP A 192 -2.66 -37.45 -16.30
N LYS A 193 -2.06 -38.52 -16.81
CA LYS A 193 -1.82 -39.76 -16.07
C LYS A 193 -0.81 -39.55 -14.94
N VAL A 194 0.34 -38.95 -15.24
CA VAL A 194 1.40 -38.68 -14.25
C VAL A 194 0.92 -37.67 -13.21
N CYS A 195 0.27 -36.58 -13.63
CA CYS A 195 -0.29 -35.61 -12.68
C CYS A 195 -1.28 -36.27 -11.73
N LYS A 196 -2.19 -37.13 -12.23
CA LYS A 196 -3.12 -37.88 -11.40
C LYS A 196 -2.41 -38.86 -10.45
N GLN A 197 -1.38 -39.57 -10.91
CA GLN A 197 -0.59 -40.49 -10.09
C GLN A 197 0.13 -39.76 -8.95
N GLU A 198 0.65 -38.57 -9.22
CA GLU A 198 1.33 -37.71 -8.25
C GLU A 198 0.35 -36.93 -7.36
N GLY A 199 -0.94 -36.91 -7.69
CA GLY A 199 -1.97 -36.14 -6.97
C GLY A 199 -1.92 -34.64 -7.27
N LEU A 200 -1.34 -34.24 -8.41
CA LEU A 200 -1.35 -32.87 -8.90
C LEU A 200 -2.68 -32.56 -9.59
N LYS A 201 -3.18 -31.34 -9.37
CA LYS A 201 -4.33 -30.83 -10.09
C LYS A 201 -3.90 -30.30 -11.46
N VAL A 202 -4.56 -30.79 -12.50
CA VAL A 202 -4.39 -30.30 -13.87
C VAL A 202 -5.35 -29.13 -14.11
N HIS A 203 -4.83 -28.11 -14.76
CA HIS A 203 -5.55 -26.90 -15.16
C HIS A 203 -5.38 -26.69 -16.67
N GLU A 204 -6.39 -26.08 -17.30
CA GLU A 204 -6.34 -25.71 -18.70
C GLU A 204 -6.90 -24.29 -18.85
N THR A 205 -6.18 -23.42 -19.56
CA THR A 205 -6.54 -22.01 -19.67
C THR A 205 -7.68 -21.75 -20.65
N GLY A 206 -7.90 -22.66 -21.61
CA GLY A 206 -8.58 -22.32 -22.86
C GLY A 206 -7.73 -21.35 -23.70
N LEU A 207 -8.25 -20.92 -24.86
CA LEU A 207 -7.57 -19.92 -25.69
C LEU A 207 -7.55 -18.55 -24.99
N ILE A 208 -6.37 -18.15 -24.53
CA ILE A 208 -6.10 -16.85 -23.91
C ILE A 208 -5.04 -16.09 -24.71
N ALA A 209 -5.08 -14.77 -24.66
CA ALA A 209 -4.05 -13.95 -25.29
C ALA A 209 -2.69 -14.11 -24.59
N ILE A 210 -1.60 -14.10 -25.36
CA ILE A 210 -0.22 -14.25 -24.81
C ILE A 210 0.17 -13.12 -23.85
N ASN A 211 -0.53 -11.99 -23.90
CA ASN A 211 -0.37 -10.84 -23.01
C ASN A 211 -1.41 -10.80 -21.87
N SER A 212 -2.14 -11.89 -21.64
CA SER A 212 -3.08 -11.98 -20.52
C SER A 212 -2.36 -12.17 -19.18
N ASP A 213 -3.04 -11.83 -18.08
CA ASP A 213 -2.52 -11.97 -16.72
C ASP A 213 -2.83 -13.35 -16.09
N THR A 214 -3.34 -14.30 -16.88
CA THR A 214 -3.75 -15.63 -16.38
C THR A 214 -2.57 -16.47 -15.93
N LEU A 215 -1.45 -16.37 -16.65
CA LEU A 215 -0.16 -16.98 -16.35
C LEU A 215 0.94 -15.93 -16.61
N PRO A 216 2.14 -16.10 -16.03
CA PRO A 216 3.25 -15.20 -16.31
C PRO A 216 3.53 -15.07 -17.82
N GLN A 217 3.74 -13.85 -18.30
CA GLN A 217 3.87 -13.59 -19.75
C GLN A 217 5.00 -14.38 -20.41
N ASN A 218 6.11 -14.63 -19.70
CA ASN A 218 7.20 -15.47 -20.19
C ASN A 218 6.78 -16.93 -20.42
N ILE A 219 5.87 -17.46 -19.59
CA ILE A 219 5.30 -18.81 -19.74
C ILE A 219 4.38 -18.85 -20.95
N LEU A 220 3.48 -17.87 -21.09
CA LEU A 220 2.56 -17.79 -22.23
C LEU A 220 3.32 -17.63 -23.56
N GLN A 221 4.37 -16.82 -23.59
CA GLN A 221 5.22 -16.64 -24.76
C GLN A 221 5.91 -17.96 -25.14
N LYS A 222 6.56 -18.63 -24.17
CA LYS A 222 7.25 -19.91 -24.38
C LYS A 222 6.28 -21.00 -24.85
N ALA A 223 5.07 -21.05 -24.30
CA ALA A 223 4.03 -21.97 -24.75
C ALA A 223 3.57 -21.69 -26.20
N TYR A 224 3.38 -20.42 -26.57
CA TYR A 224 2.98 -20.04 -27.92
C TYR A 224 4.04 -20.37 -28.98
N GLU A 225 5.32 -20.16 -28.65
CA GLU A 225 6.45 -20.47 -29.53
C GLU A 225 6.67 -21.98 -29.71
N ALA A 226 6.36 -22.78 -28.68
CA ALA A 226 6.52 -24.22 -28.71
C ALA A 226 5.61 -24.92 -29.73
N THR A 227 6.02 -26.10 -30.18
CA THR A 227 5.16 -27.00 -30.96
C THR A 227 4.02 -27.52 -30.08
N ILE A 228 2.82 -27.66 -30.65
CA ILE A 228 1.66 -28.21 -29.94
C ILE A 228 2.02 -29.58 -29.36
N ASN A 229 1.54 -29.85 -28.14
CA ASN A 229 1.84 -31.03 -27.33
C ASN A 229 3.33 -31.17 -26.95
N THR A 230 4.12 -30.09 -26.96
CA THR A 230 5.47 -30.13 -26.39
C THR A 230 5.38 -29.92 -24.87
N LEU A 231 5.99 -30.82 -24.10
CA LEU A 231 6.16 -30.63 -22.66
C LEU A 231 7.18 -29.52 -22.39
N LEU A 232 6.81 -28.58 -21.53
CA LEU A 232 7.60 -27.43 -21.13
C LEU A 232 7.70 -27.38 -19.60
N GLY A 233 8.68 -26.60 -19.14
CA GLY A 233 9.03 -26.52 -17.72
C GLY A 233 9.86 -27.71 -17.23
N PRO A 234 10.07 -27.85 -15.90
CA PRO A 234 9.51 -27.00 -14.85
C PRO A 234 10.08 -25.57 -14.90
N ASP A 235 9.22 -24.57 -15.01
CA ASP A 235 9.62 -23.15 -14.95
C ASP A 235 9.14 -22.53 -13.64
N GLU A 236 10.00 -21.73 -13.00
CA GLU A 236 9.69 -21.10 -11.71
C GLU A 236 8.63 -20.01 -11.87
N VAL A 237 7.64 -20.03 -10.99
CA VAL A 237 6.57 -19.03 -10.88
C VAL A 237 6.25 -18.75 -9.41
N LYS A 238 5.32 -17.83 -9.17
CA LYS A 238 4.73 -17.60 -7.84
C LYS A 238 3.26 -17.95 -7.84
N VAL A 239 2.83 -18.79 -6.90
CA VAL A 239 1.43 -19.08 -6.62
C VAL A 239 1.12 -18.57 -5.22
N ASN A 240 0.20 -17.61 -5.08
CA ASN A 240 -0.12 -16.96 -3.80
C ASN A 240 1.12 -16.40 -3.08
N ASN A 241 2.04 -15.77 -3.82
CA ASN A 241 3.35 -15.26 -3.35
C ASN A 241 4.36 -16.32 -2.89
N ASN A 242 4.05 -17.61 -2.98
CA ASN A 242 4.98 -18.69 -2.67
C ASN A 242 5.65 -19.23 -3.94
N PRO A 243 6.91 -19.69 -3.87
CA PRO A 243 7.58 -20.30 -5.00
C PRO A 243 6.84 -21.58 -5.44
N ALA A 244 6.72 -21.76 -6.74
CA ALA A 244 6.15 -22.93 -7.38
C ALA A 244 6.84 -23.17 -8.72
N TYR A 245 6.74 -24.39 -9.24
CA TYR A 245 7.18 -24.72 -10.60
C TYR A 245 6.01 -25.19 -11.44
N LEU A 246 5.86 -24.62 -12.64
CA LEU A 246 4.87 -25.06 -13.61
C LEU A 246 5.47 -26.07 -14.56
N ILE A 247 4.77 -27.20 -14.72
CA ILE A 247 4.96 -28.17 -15.79
C ILE A 247 3.75 -28.04 -16.69
N TYR A 248 3.95 -27.83 -17.99
CA TYR A 248 2.86 -27.45 -18.89
C TYR A 248 3.09 -27.89 -20.33
N GLU A 249 2.00 -27.95 -21.10
CA GLU A 249 2.01 -28.24 -22.53
C GLU A 249 1.08 -27.30 -23.29
N THR A 250 1.42 -27.04 -24.55
CA THR A 250 0.59 -26.24 -25.45
C THR A 250 -0.46 -27.13 -26.11
N VAL A 251 -1.73 -26.91 -25.79
CA VAL A 251 -2.86 -27.68 -26.35
C VAL A 251 -3.27 -27.12 -27.72
N GLU A 252 -3.37 -25.79 -27.82
CA GLU A 252 -3.82 -25.10 -29.02
C GLU A 252 -3.14 -23.73 -29.12
N LYS A 253 -2.94 -23.21 -30.33
CA LYS A 253 -2.51 -21.82 -30.53
C LYS A 253 -3.16 -21.21 -31.76
N LYS A 254 -3.42 -19.90 -31.70
CA LYS A 254 -3.97 -19.11 -32.79
C LYS A 254 -3.08 -17.91 -33.07
N ASN A 255 -2.60 -17.83 -34.31
CA ASN A 255 -1.78 -16.71 -34.77
C ASN A 255 -2.58 -15.41 -34.75
N PRO A 256 -1.92 -14.26 -34.51
CA PRO A 256 -2.57 -12.98 -34.57
C PRO A 256 -3.04 -12.72 -36.00
N TYR A 257 -4.24 -12.16 -36.14
CA TYR A 257 -4.83 -11.90 -37.44
C TYR A 257 -5.53 -10.54 -37.43
N LEU A 258 -5.70 -9.96 -38.62
CA LEU A 258 -6.57 -8.82 -38.81
C LEU A 258 -7.98 -9.36 -39.04
N PRO A 259 -8.97 -9.03 -38.18
CA PRO A 259 -10.34 -9.40 -38.44
C PRO A 259 -10.85 -8.81 -39.75
N ASP A 260 -11.75 -9.52 -40.41
CA ASP A 260 -12.50 -8.99 -41.54
C ASP A 260 -13.19 -7.69 -41.16
N PHE A 261 -13.13 -6.69 -42.04
CA PHE A 261 -13.73 -5.38 -41.80
C PHE A 261 -15.20 -5.50 -41.39
N ASP A 262 -15.97 -6.38 -42.03
CA ASP A 262 -17.39 -6.59 -41.72
C ASP A 262 -17.63 -7.02 -40.27
N LYS A 263 -16.70 -7.80 -39.67
CA LYS A 263 -16.77 -8.26 -38.28
C LYS A 263 -16.41 -7.17 -37.27
N ILE A 264 -15.67 -6.13 -37.70
CA ILE A 264 -15.22 -5.03 -36.84
C ILE A 264 -15.78 -3.67 -37.24
N LYS A 265 -16.68 -3.61 -38.22
CA LYS A 265 -17.22 -2.38 -38.80
C LYS A 265 -17.72 -1.42 -37.72
N ASP A 266 -18.49 -1.92 -36.76
CA ASP A 266 -19.02 -1.09 -35.67
C ASP A 266 -17.92 -0.51 -34.77
N LYS A 267 -16.87 -1.30 -34.49
CA LYS A 267 -15.72 -0.82 -33.71
C LYS A 267 -14.96 0.27 -34.49
N VAL A 268 -14.74 0.06 -35.79
CA VAL A 268 -14.05 1.03 -36.65
C VAL A 268 -14.85 2.31 -36.82
N VAL A 269 -16.16 2.22 -37.06
CA VAL A 269 -17.05 3.38 -37.16
C VAL A 269 -17.01 4.17 -35.87
N LYS A 270 -17.16 3.53 -34.69
CA LYS A 270 -17.07 4.22 -33.40
C LYS A 270 -15.72 4.92 -33.20
N ALA A 271 -14.61 4.25 -33.54
CA ALA A 271 -13.27 4.82 -33.43
C ALA A 271 -13.08 6.01 -34.38
N TYR A 272 -13.52 5.87 -35.64
CA TYR A 272 -13.43 6.93 -36.64
C TYR A 272 -14.32 8.12 -36.31
N THR A 273 -15.56 7.90 -35.86
CA THR A 273 -16.46 8.97 -35.40
C THR A 273 -15.83 9.74 -34.24
N LYS A 274 -15.24 9.04 -33.25
CA LYS A 274 -14.53 9.68 -32.13
C LYS A 274 -13.32 10.49 -32.61
N TYR A 275 -12.53 9.94 -33.54
CA TYR A 275 -11.40 10.63 -34.14
C TYR A 275 -11.85 11.89 -34.90
N LYS A 276 -12.86 11.77 -35.77
CA LYS A 276 -13.38 12.88 -36.57
C LYS A 276 -14.01 13.96 -35.69
N ALA A 277 -14.74 13.59 -34.64
CA ALA A 277 -15.27 14.53 -33.66
C ALA A 277 -14.16 15.36 -32.99
N LYS A 278 -13.02 14.74 -32.62
CA LYS A 278 -11.87 15.46 -32.07
C LYS A 278 -11.25 16.44 -33.06
N VAL A 279 -11.11 16.03 -34.33
CA VAL A 279 -10.60 16.92 -35.39
C VAL A 279 -11.52 18.13 -35.58
N LEU A 280 -12.82 17.89 -35.71
CA LEU A 280 -13.82 18.96 -35.88
C LEU A 280 -13.88 19.90 -34.66
N ALA A 281 -13.79 19.35 -33.43
CA ALA A 281 -13.77 20.18 -32.22
C ALA A 281 -12.53 21.11 -32.17
N LYS A 282 -11.36 20.63 -32.62
CA LYS A 282 -10.13 21.44 -32.70
C LYS A 282 -10.22 22.54 -33.76
N GLU A 283 -10.79 22.22 -34.92
CA GLU A 283 -11.05 23.21 -35.99
C GLU A 283 -12.03 24.29 -35.51
N ALA A 284 -13.17 23.88 -34.94
CA ALA A 284 -14.18 24.78 -34.39
C ALA A 284 -13.60 25.71 -33.31
N PHE A 285 -12.83 25.15 -32.37
CA PHE A 285 -12.13 25.95 -31.36
C PHE A 285 -11.16 26.96 -31.99
N SER A 286 -10.39 26.55 -32.98
CA SER A 286 -9.42 27.43 -33.66
C SER A 286 -10.11 28.59 -34.36
N GLN A 287 -11.29 28.36 -34.96
CA GLN A 287 -12.11 29.41 -35.59
C GLN A 287 -12.78 30.32 -34.55
N ALA A 288 -13.27 29.75 -33.44
CA ALA A 288 -13.95 30.49 -32.37
C ALA A 288 -13.07 31.56 -31.72
N ILE A 289 -11.75 31.36 -31.70
CA ILE A 289 -10.82 32.23 -30.96
C ILE A 289 -10.17 33.34 -31.80
N VAL A 290 -10.48 33.40 -33.11
CA VAL A 290 -9.87 34.34 -34.08
C VAL A 290 -10.27 35.79 -33.79
N LYS A 291 -11.56 36.05 -33.53
CA LYS A 291 -12.07 37.42 -33.33
C LYS A 291 -11.82 37.87 -31.89
N LYS A 292 -11.14 39.01 -31.71
CA LYS A 292 -10.88 39.63 -30.40
C LYS A 292 -11.67 40.94 -30.25
N PRO A 293 -12.10 41.33 -29.03
CA PRO A 293 -12.03 40.55 -27.79
C PRO A 293 -12.96 39.32 -27.83
N LEU A 294 -12.64 38.28 -27.05
CA LEU A 294 -13.46 37.07 -26.98
C LEU A 294 -14.77 37.35 -26.22
N ASP A 295 -15.86 36.80 -26.74
CA ASP A 295 -17.21 36.92 -26.18
C ASP A 295 -17.76 35.50 -25.96
N LEU A 296 -17.77 35.05 -24.70
CA LEU A 296 -18.08 33.67 -24.35
C LEU A 296 -19.53 33.29 -24.72
N GLU A 297 -20.50 34.19 -24.51
CA GLU A 297 -21.90 33.96 -24.80
C GLU A 297 -22.15 33.83 -26.30
N LYS A 298 -21.57 34.74 -27.10
CA LYS A 298 -21.72 34.65 -28.56
C LYS A 298 -21.07 33.41 -29.14
N ILE A 299 -19.87 33.05 -28.65
CA ILE A 299 -19.18 31.85 -29.09
C ILE A 299 -19.98 30.60 -28.68
N ALA A 300 -20.46 30.53 -27.44
CA ALA A 300 -21.28 29.41 -27.00
C ALA A 300 -22.56 29.26 -27.85
N ALA A 301 -23.26 30.36 -28.13
CA ALA A 301 -24.44 30.37 -28.98
C ALA A 301 -24.14 29.94 -30.43
N GLN A 302 -23.04 30.42 -31.01
CA GLN A 302 -22.63 30.08 -32.38
C GLN A 302 -22.41 28.57 -32.57
N TYR A 303 -21.84 27.91 -31.56
CA TYR A 303 -21.52 26.48 -31.62
C TYR A 303 -22.54 25.59 -30.87
N GLY A 304 -23.67 26.16 -30.42
CA GLY A 304 -24.71 25.43 -29.69
C GLY A 304 -24.22 24.82 -28.37
N LEU A 305 -23.23 25.43 -27.72
CA LEU A 305 -22.62 24.95 -26.49
C LEU A 305 -23.35 25.51 -25.27
N THR A 306 -23.43 24.70 -24.20
CA THR A 306 -23.93 25.15 -22.90
C THR A 306 -22.76 25.68 -22.08
N ILE A 307 -22.90 26.90 -21.55
CA ILE A 307 -21.92 27.46 -20.61
C ILE A 307 -22.09 26.78 -19.26
N GLN A 308 -20.99 26.27 -18.70
CA GLN A 308 -20.95 25.68 -17.37
C GLN A 308 -20.10 26.54 -16.43
N THR A 309 -20.44 26.52 -15.16
CA THR A 309 -19.72 27.24 -14.09
C THR A 309 -19.14 26.22 -13.12
N THR A 310 -17.84 26.30 -12.87
CA THR A 310 -17.18 25.47 -11.85
C THR A 310 -17.55 25.95 -10.45
N PRO A 311 -17.52 25.09 -9.42
CA PRO A 311 -17.39 25.53 -8.04
C PRO A 311 -16.11 26.39 -7.85
N MET A 312 -16.00 27.08 -6.71
CA MET A 312 -14.73 27.70 -6.34
C MET A 312 -13.66 26.62 -6.08
N PHE A 313 -12.48 26.80 -6.64
CA PHE A 313 -11.33 25.92 -6.46
C PHE A 313 -10.05 26.74 -6.27
N SER A 314 -8.98 26.10 -5.79
CA SER A 314 -7.69 26.76 -5.52
C SER A 314 -6.56 26.14 -6.36
N LYS A 315 -5.37 26.76 -6.35
CA LYS A 315 -4.19 26.17 -7.00
C LYS A 315 -3.82 24.79 -6.44
N MET A 316 -4.07 24.56 -5.14
CA MET A 316 -3.73 23.30 -4.46
C MET A 316 -4.82 22.22 -4.61
N ASN A 317 -6.04 22.63 -4.93
CA ASN A 317 -7.17 21.73 -5.14
C ASN A 317 -7.97 22.22 -6.35
N PRO A 318 -7.52 21.90 -7.59
CA PRO A 318 -8.21 22.30 -8.81
C PRO A 318 -9.51 21.50 -9.03
N ASP A 319 -10.43 22.05 -9.83
CA ASP A 319 -11.65 21.32 -10.22
C ASP A 319 -11.30 20.17 -11.18
N PRO A 320 -11.67 18.91 -10.86
CA PRO A 320 -11.37 17.75 -11.70
C PRO A 320 -12.07 17.78 -13.08
N ASN A 321 -13.16 18.53 -13.23
CA ASN A 321 -13.90 18.65 -14.48
C ASN A 321 -13.35 19.74 -15.41
N PHE A 322 -12.50 20.62 -14.89
CA PHE A 322 -11.85 21.68 -15.69
C PHE A 322 -10.37 21.34 -15.92
N THR A 323 -10.14 20.44 -16.87
CA THR A 323 -8.84 19.79 -17.10
C THR A 323 -7.71 20.72 -17.56
N CYS A 324 -8.00 21.99 -17.85
CA CYS A 324 -6.96 23.00 -18.07
C CYS A 324 -5.94 23.07 -16.93
N PHE A 325 -6.33 22.69 -15.71
CA PHE A 325 -5.46 22.63 -14.53
C PHE A 325 -4.54 21.39 -14.46
N ASN A 326 -4.60 20.48 -15.43
CA ASN A 326 -3.67 19.34 -15.50
C ASN A 326 -2.24 19.74 -15.92
N LYS A 327 -2.03 21.00 -16.33
CA LYS A 327 -0.71 21.54 -16.69
C LYS A 327 -0.37 22.74 -15.80
N PRO A 328 0.73 22.71 -15.03
CA PRO A 328 1.11 23.79 -14.11
C PRO A 328 1.15 25.19 -14.76
N GLU A 329 1.60 25.29 -16.01
CA GLU A 329 1.68 26.54 -16.78
C GLU A 329 0.33 27.25 -16.93
N ASN A 330 -0.75 26.48 -17.15
CA ASN A 330 -2.10 27.02 -17.28
C ASN A 330 -2.63 27.54 -15.94
N ILE A 331 -2.28 26.85 -14.84
CA ILE A 331 -2.73 27.20 -13.48
C ILE A 331 -2.27 28.61 -13.15
N ASP A 332 -0.97 28.88 -13.29
CA ASP A 332 -0.41 30.17 -12.94
C ASP A 332 -0.92 31.29 -13.85
N PHE A 333 -1.11 31.02 -15.14
CA PHE A 333 -1.65 31.99 -16.06
C PHE A 333 -3.09 32.38 -15.69
N ILE A 334 -3.98 31.40 -15.45
CA ILE A 334 -5.40 31.64 -15.13
C ILE A 334 -5.51 32.44 -13.82
N PHE A 335 -4.80 32.03 -12.77
CA PHE A 335 -4.86 32.70 -11.47
C PHE A 335 -4.23 34.11 -11.45
N LYS A 336 -3.48 34.51 -12.47
CA LYS A 336 -2.99 35.89 -12.63
C LYS A 336 -4.03 36.84 -13.21
N GLN A 337 -5.05 36.33 -13.88
CA GLN A 337 -6.06 37.18 -14.54
C GLN A 337 -7.10 37.72 -13.55
N SER A 338 -7.82 38.76 -13.99
CA SER A 338 -8.86 39.46 -13.23
C SER A 338 -10.25 38.90 -13.55
N VAL A 339 -11.22 39.16 -12.65
CA VAL A 339 -12.64 38.89 -12.91
C VAL A 339 -13.08 39.57 -14.21
N GLY A 340 -13.84 38.86 -15.04
CA GLY A 340 -14.27 39.26 -16.38
C GLY A 340 -13.32 38.84 -17.50
N PHE A 341 -12.09 38.39 -17.21
CA PHE A 341 -11.15 37.91 -18.23
C PHE A 341 -11.72 36.70 -18.96
N VAL A 342 -11.71 36.75 -20.30
CA VAL A 342 -12.07 35.62 -21.17
C VAL A 342 -10.81 35.04 -21.80
N GLY A 343 -10.48 33.82 -21.43
CA GLY A 343 -9.27 33.11 -21.84
C GLY A 343 -9.55 31.84 -22.61
N VAL A 344 -8.47 31.21 -23.04
CA VAL A 344 -8.49 29.94 -23.76
C VAL A 344 -7.43 29.01 -23.17
N CYS A 345 -7.71 27.72 -23.12
CA CYS A 345 -6.74 26.72 -22.69
C CYS A 345 -7.05 25.36 -23.31
N SER A 346 -6.02 24.55 -23.49
CA SER A 346 -6.15 23.19 -24.00
C SER A 346 -5.41 22.22 -23.09
N ALA A 347 -6.06 21.11 -22.75
CA ALA A 347 -5.49 20.03 -21.97
C ALA A 347 -5.91 18.69 -22.55
N ASN A 348 -4.95 17.78 -22.74
CA ASN A 348 -5.16 16.51 -23.41
C ASN A 348 -5.79 16.68 -24.82
N SER A 349 -7.07 16.34 -24.97
CA SER A 349 -7.85 16.52 -26.20
C SER A 349 -8.97 17.56 -26.08
N ASP A 350 -9.09 18.22 -24.93
CA ASP A 350 -10.18 19.13 -24.63
C ASP A 350 -9.70 20.58 -24.79
N ASN A 351 -10.55 21.41 -25.38
CA ASN A 351 -10.28 22.83 -25.60
C ASN A 351 -11.37 23.64 -24.90
N TYR A 352 -10.94 24.63 -24.13
CA TYR A 352 -11.83 25.44 -23.32
C TYR A 352 -11.68 26.91 -23.68
N ILE A 353 -12.81 27.60 -23.71
CA ILE A 353 -12.91 29.06 -23.66
C ILE A 353 -13.61 29.35 -22.34
N TYR A 354 -12.98 30.12 -21.46
CA TYR A 354 -13.44 30.29 -20.09
C TYR A 354 -13.50 31.76 -19.73
N ARG A 355 -14.37 32.11 -18.76
CA ARG A 355 -14.40 33.42 -18.13
C ARG A 355 -14.13 33.30 -16.63
N ILE A 356 -13.33 34.21 -16.08
CA ILE A 356 -13.22 34.33 -14.63
C ILE A 356 -14.45 35.08 -14.11
N VAL A 357 -15.35 34.37 -13.45
CA VAL A 357 -16.60 34.93 -12.92
C VAL A 357 -16.44 35.49 -11.51
N ASP A 358 -15.57 34.89 -10.70
CA ASP A 358 -15.29 35.32 -9.34
C ASP A 358 -13.85 34.93 -8.95
N LYS A 359 -13.25 35.70 -8.04
CA LYS A 359 -11.91 35.48 -7.51
C LYS A 359 -11.83 36.06 -6.09
N LYS A 360 -11.69 35.18 -5.11
CA LYS A 360 -11.58 35.54 -3.70
C LYS A 360 -10.28 35.00 -3.11
N ALA A 361 -9.59 35.85 -2.33
CA ALA A 361 -8.52 35.41 -1.46
C ALA A 361 -9.15 34.87 -0.16
N ASP A 362 -8.85 33.63 0.19
CA ASP A 362 -9.20 33.09 1.51
C ASP A 362 -8.13 33.51 2.52
N MET A 363 -8.41 34.59 3.25
CA MET A 363 -7.50 35.14 4.25
C MET A 363 -7.33 34.21 5.46
N ASN A 364 -8.30 33.33 5.75
CA ASN A 364 -8.19 32.39 6.86
C ASN A 364 -7.17 31.28 6.52
N ILE A 365 -7.25 30.73 5.30
CA ILE A 365 -6.25 29.79 4.79
C ILE A 365 -4.89 30.50 4.70
N PHE A 366 -4.83 31.73 4.18
CA PHE A 366 -3.58 32.47 4.11
C PHE A 366 -2.91 32.61 5.49
N GLU A 367 -3.62 33.02 6.54
CA GLU A 367 -3.04 33.17 7.88
C GLU A 367 -2.55 31.83 8.47
N GLN A 368 -3.21 30.70 8.17
CA GLN A 368 -2.73 29.37 8.59
C GLN A 368 -1.39 29.00 7.95
N TYR A 369 -1.19 29.31 6.66
CA TYR A 369 0.01 28.94 5.90
C TYR A 369 1.07 30.04 5.83
N LYS A 370 0.79 31.25 6.32
CA LYS A 370 1.64 32.45 6.23
C LYS A 370 3.07 32.22 6.70
N ASN A 371 3.23 31.56 7.84
CA ASN A 371 4.56 31.29 8.39
C ASN A 371 5.34 30.27 7.56
N GLN A 372 4.67 29.23 7.07
CA GLN A 372 5.29 28.23 6.19
C GLN A 372 5.70 28.86 4.85
N LEU A 373 4.83 29.66 4.24
CA LEU A 373 5.13 30.39 3.00
C LEU A 373 6.30 31.36 3.19
N LYS A 374 6.37 32.07 4.33
CA LYS A 374 7.48 32.95 4.65
C LYS A 374 8.81 32.19 4.77
N THR A 375 8.80 31.00 5.37
CA THR A 375 9.97 30.13 5.43
C THR A 375 10.37 29.64 4.04
N GLN A 376 9.43 29.15 3.23
CA GLN A 376 9.70 28.70 1.86
C GLN A 376 10.29 29.81 0.98
N MET A 377 9.75 31.03 1.04
CA MET A 377 10.29 32.17 0.30
C MET A 377 11.70 32.53 0.75
N LYS A 378 11.98 32.43 2.06
CA LYS A 378 13.33 32.65 2.60
C LYS A 378 14.30 31.59 2.08
N ASP A 379 13.88 30.33 2.08
CA ASP A 379 14.71 29.21 1.62
C ASP A 379 14.97 29.29 0.11
N GLU A 380 13.97 29.66 -0.70
CA GLU A 380 14.14 29.92 -2.14
C GLU A 380 15.16 31.03 -2.41
N GLU A 381 15.09 32.15 -1.67
CA GLU A 381 16.02 33.27 -1.84
C GLU A 381 17.45 32.91 -1.39
N VAL A 382 17.58 32.13 -0.31
CA VAL A 382 18.86 31.57 0.15
C VAL A 382 19.46 30.64 -0.90
N ASN A 383 18.66 29.72 -1.45
CA ASN A 383 19.11 28.78 -2.47
C ASN A 383 19.51 29.50 -3.77
N LYS A 384 18.72 30.47 -4.21
CA LYS A 384 19.04 31.30 -5.38
C LYS A 384 20.34 32.09 -5.19
N SER A 385 20.55 32.64 -4.00
CA SER A 385 21.78 33.34 -3.63
C SER A 385 22.98 32.41 -3.62
N LEU A 386 22.83 31.21 -3.07
CA LEU A 386 23.87 30.17 -3.04
C LEU A 386 24.21 29.69 -4.46
N ASP A 387 23.22 29.44 -5.31
CA ASP A 387 23.42 29.05 -6.71
C ASP A 387 24.17 30.13 -7.50
N ASN A 388 23.83 31.40 -7.30
CA ASN A 388 24.55 32.51 -7.91
C ASN A 388 25.99 32.60 -7.40
N LEU A 389 26.22 32.45 -6.09
CA LEU A 389 27.56 32.42 -5.51
C LEU A 389 28.39 31.27 -6.09
N LEU A 390 27.83 30.06 -6.16
CA LEU A 390 28.48 28.88 -6.71
C LEU A 390 28.81 29.05 -8.20
N LYS A 391 27.90 29.63 -9.00
CA LYS A 391 28.17 29.98 -10.40
C LYS A 391 29.34 30.95 -10.52
N THR A 392 29.36 32.00 -9.71
CA THR A 392 30.46 32.97 -9.68
C THR A 392 31.79 32.34 -9.25
N LEU A 393 31.79 31.51 -8.21
CA LEU A 393 32.99 30.80 -7.74
C LEU A 393 33.51 29.82 -8.79
N LYS A 394 32.63 29.05 -9.44
CA LYS A 394 33.01 28.13 -10.53
C LYS A 394 33.60 28.89 -11.73
N ALA A 395 33.02 30.03 -12.10
CA ALA A 395 33.53 30.85 -13.20
C ALA A 395 34.93 31.42 -12.91
N ASN A 396 35.23 31.71 -11.64
CA ASN A 396 36.46 32.38 -11.21
C ASN A 396 37.52 31.45 -10.60
N THR A 397 37.29 30.13 -10.57
CA THR A 397 38.23 29.15 -10.00
C THR A 397 38.75 28.22 -11.09
N LYS A 398 40.07 28.00 -11.13
CA LYS A 398 40.69 27.04 -12.06
C LYS A 398 40.43 25.61 -11.59
N ILE A 399 39.40 24.98 -12.18
CA ILE A 399 39.05 23.57 -11.90
C ILE A 399 39.88 22.65 -12.79
N VAL A 400 40.69 21.77 -12.19
CA VAL A 400 41.45 20.73 -12.91
C VAL A 400 40.72 19.39 -12.75
N ILE A 401 40.15 18.87 -13.83
CA ILE A 401 39.43 17.59 -13.83
C ILE A 401 40.41 16.49 -14.25
N ASN A 402 40.61 15.47 -13.39
CA ASN A 402 41.44 14.31 -13.72
C ASN A 402 40.65 13.34 -14.62
N PRO A 403 41.03 13.19 -15.90
CA PRO A 403 40.25 12.42 -16.87
C PRO A 403 40.19 10.91 -16.59
N ARG A 404 41.05 10.36 -15.71
CA ARG A 404 41.01 8.93 -15.37
C ARG A 404 39.82 8.51 -14.49
N ILE A 405 39.24 9.44 -13.74
CA ILE A 405 38.16 9.14 -12.77
C ILE A 405 36.77 9.22 -13.43
N VAL A 406 36.61 10.03 -14.49
CA VAL A 406 35.31 10.27 -15.14
C VAL A 406 34.87 9.09 -16.03
N ASN A 407 35.81 8.26 -16.49
CA ASN A 407 35.53 7.14 -17.39
C ASN A 407 35.15 5.82 -16.70
N GLU A 408 35.35 5.67 -15.38
CA GLU A 408 34.94 4.46 -14.65
C GLU A 408 33.45 4.42 -14.31
N SER A 409 32.76 5.58 -14.32
CA SER A 409 31.33 5.68 -13.99
C SER A 409 30.38 5.53 -15.19
N ALA A 410 30.92 5.42 -16.41
CA ALA A 410 30.11 5.24 -17.63
C ALA A 410 30.05 3.79 -18.11
N ASN A 411 30.76 2.87 -17.45
CA ASN A 411 30.83 1.43 -17.77
C ASN A 411 30.40 0.55 -16.56
N GLN A 412 29.31 0.91 -15.88
CA GLN A 412 28.56 0.00 -15.01
C GLN A 412 27.07 0.06 -15.32
#